data_AF-A0A1N6F5U5-F1
#
_entry.id   AF-A0A1N6F5U5-F1
#
_cell.length_a   1.000
_cell.length_b   1.000
_cell.length_c   1.000
_cell.angle_alpha   90.00
_cell.angle_beta   90.00
_cell.angle_gamma   90.00
#
_symmetry.space_group_name_H-M   'P 1'
#
loop_
_entity.id
_entity.type
_entity.pdbx_description
1 polymer ?
#
loop_
_entity_poly.entity_id
_entity_poly.type
_entity_poly.pdbx_seq_one_letter_code
_entity_poly.pdbx_strand_id
1 'polypeptide(L)'
;MPNPTTLVGKFIDYRVPDGGALLPADEAHMHHGFLRGKSTIVAANVYSAAVGGAPTSIWNFRFLQYVQGAVTNCRFDQPVLTGPLSGCWCFTYMRGAQRRVAHVGTLVSPDSAESIKVKKAWSSRIAKNPADPNTGITQVMGNNAAQVMGDAETHVLHGQIGGSPYDIKVCAYFENNQAWSILTCREGGRTKIVKAKPMPLVTWQRAQQVLTFA
;
A
#
# COMPACT_ATOMS: atom_id res chain seq x y z
N MET A 1 14.78 -11.56 5.02
CA MET A 1 14.19 -10.79 6.13
C MET A 1 12.85 -11.45 6.48
N PRO A 2 12.22 -11.17 7.64
CA PRO A 2 11.15 -12.02 8.13
C PRO A 2 9.93 -11.91 7.21
N ASN A 3 9.52 -13.06 6.67
CA ASN A 3 8.21 -13.24 6.07
C ASN A 3 7.15 -12.58 6.98
N PRO A 4 6.30 -11.66 6.50
CA PRO A 4 5.36 -10.92 7.35
C PRO A 4 4.41 -11.83 8.13
N THR A 5 4.25 -13.10 7.73
CA THR A 5 3.52 -14.11 8.51
C THR A 5 4.13 -14.36 9.90
N THR A 6 5.45 -14.19 10.07
CA THR A 6 6.12 -14.34 11.37
C THR A 6 5.84 -13.18 12.33
N LEU A 7 5.30 -12.07 11.82
CA LEU A 7 4.90 -10.91 12.61
C LEU A 7 3.43 -10.98 13.04
N VAL A 8 2.66 -11.98 12.58
CA VAL A 8 1.27 -12.16 13.00
C VAL A 8 1.18 -12.38 14.51
N GLY A 9 0.29 -11.63 15.15
CA GLY A 9 0.12 -11.57 16.60
C GLY A 9 1.09 -10.63 17.32
N LYS A 10 2.08 -10.05 16.62
CA LYS A 10 3.00 -9.06 17.17
C LYS A 10 2.46 -7.64 17.02
N PHE A 11 3.01 -6.73 17.81
CA PHE A 11 2.70 -5.32 17.79
C PHE A 11 3.87 -4.55 17.20
N ILE A 12 3.59 -3.58 16.34
CA ILE A 12 4.56 -2.67 15.76
C ILE A 12 4.27 -1.25 16.22
N ASP A 13 5.33 -0.51 16.48
CA ASP A 13 5.29 0.92 16.70
C ASP A 13 6.27 1.62 15.77
N TYR A 14 5.74 2.54 14.99
CA TYR A 14 6.50 3.37 14.07
C TYR A 14 5.77 4.69 13.86
N ARG A 15 6.53 5.78 13.80
CA ARG A 15 6.01 7.10 13.48
C ARG A 15 5.99 7.27 11.96
N VAL A 16 4.81 7.45 11.41
CA VAL A 16 4.63 7.92 10.03
C VAL A 16 3.98 9.30 10.09
N PRO A 17 4.39 10.25 9.24
CA PRO A 17 3.60 11.46 9.03
C PRO A 17 2.17 11.07 8.61
N ASP A 18 1.14 11.63 9.26
CA ASP A 18 -0.26 11.29 9.00
C ASP A 18 -0.58 11.27 7.50
N GLY A 19 -0.96 10.09 6.99
CA GLY A 19 -1.51 9.91 5.66
C GLY A 19 -3.02 10.03 5.72
N GLY A 20 -3.52 11.26 5.61
CA GLY A 20 -4.95 11.50 5.73
C GLY A 20 -5.46 12.83 5.17
N ALA A 21 -4.60 13.78 4.80
CA ALA A 21 -5.06 15.00 4.17
C ALA A 21 -5.32 14.75 2.66
N LEU A 22 -6.50 15.17 2.18
CA LEU A 22 -6.66 15.59 0.79
C LEU A 22 -5.49 16.54 0.46
N LEU A 23 -4.90 16.41 -0.73
CA LEU A 23 -3.90 17.39 -1.15
C LEU A 23 -4.52 18.79 -1.05
N PRO A 24 -3.91 19.75 -0.33
CA PRO A 24 -4.15 21.15 -0.61
C PRO A 24 -3.85 21.42 -2.09
N ALA A 25 -4.47 22.43 -2.68
CA ALA A 25 -4.32 22.84 -4.07
C ALA A 25 -2.89 23.25 -4.50
N ASP A 26 -1.86 22.98 -3.69
CA ASP A 26 -0.47 23.15 -4.08
C ASP A 26 -0.02 21.99 -4.99
N GLU A 27 -0.42 22.13 -6.25
CA GLU A 27 -0.16 21.28 -7.41
C GLU A 27 1.34 21.20 -7.81
N ALA A 28 2.25 21.91 -7.12
CA ALA A 28 3.62 22.12 -7.59
C ALA A 28 4.47 20.84 -7.77
N HIS A 29 4.06 19.71 -7.17
CA HIS A 29 4.80 18.43 -7.24
C HIS A 29 4.02 17.30 -7.92
N MET A 30 2.81 17.58 -8.41
CA MET A 30 1.93 16.61 -9.06
C MET A 30 2.14 16.63 -10.57
N HIS A 31 3.02 15.77 -11.08
CA HIS A 31 3.14 15.57 -12.53
C HIS A 31 2.15 14.49 -12.98
N HIS A 32 1.03 14.89 -13.57
CA HIS A 32 -0.01 14.00 -14.11
C HIS A 32 -0.61 13.03 -13.08
N GLY A 33 -0.92 13.49 -11.86
CA GLY A 33 -1.50 12.65 -10.80
C GLY A 33 -0.49 11.79 -10.04
N PHE A 34 0.82 11.94 -10.32
CA PHE A 34 1.88 11.25 -9.59
C PHE A 34 2.53 12.16 -8.56
N LEU A 35 2.65 11.65 -7.34
CA LEU A 35 3.40 12.31 -6.28
C LEU A 35 4.72 11.58 -6.05
N ARG A 36 5.81 12.34 -6.15
CA ARG A 36 7.16 11.90 -5.76
C ARG A 36 7.41 12.22 -4.29
N GLY A 37 8.30 11.48 -3.65
CA GLY A 37 8.74 11.77 -2.28
C GLY A 37 7.76 11.40 -1.16
N LYS A 38 6.61 10.79 -1.48
CA LYS A 38 5.62 10.31 -0.49
C LYS A 38 5.99 8.93 0.08
N SER A 39 7.26 8.76 0.42
CA SER A 39 7.77 7.54 1.04
C SER A 39 8.92 7.85 1.98
N THR A 40 9.04 7.11 3.09
CA THR A 40 10.12 7.27 4.07
C THR A 40 10.70 5.91 4.48
N ILE A 41 11.96 5.89 4.90
CA ILE A 41 12.57 4.70 5.50
C ILE A 41 12.09 4.61 6.95
N VAL A 42 11.68 3.42 7.38
CA VAL A 42 11.13 3.16 8.70
C VAL A 42 11.86 1.99 9.34
N ALA A 43 12.23 2.17 10.61
CA ALA A 43 12.62 1.12 11.53
C ALA A 43 11.52 1.00 12.59
N ALA A 44 10.64 0.00 12.45
CA ALA A 44 9.55 -0.22 13.39
C ALA A 44 10.00 -1.13 14.53
N ASN A 45 9.76 -0.72 15.76
CA ASN A 45 9.95 -1.60 16.91
C ASN A 45 8.86 -2.67 16.93
N VAL A 46 9.27 -3.93 17.10
CA VAL A 46 8.36 -5.07 17.21
C VAL A 46 8.26 -5.50 18.68
N TYR A 47 7.05 -5.71 19.17
CA TYR A 47 6.75 -6.10 20.54
C TYR A 47 5.90 -7.37 20.58
N SER A 48 6.00 -8.12 21.68
CA SER A 48 5.15 -9.28 21.94
C SER A 48 3.86 -8.95 22.73
N ALA A 49 3.69 -7.70 23.19
CA ALA A 49 2.54 -7.25 23.97
C ALA A 49 2.03 -5.87 23.51
N ALA A 50 0.75 -5.62 23.73
CA ALA A 50 0.09 -4.36 23.36
C ALA A 50 0.58 -3.17 24.18
N VAL A 51 0.84 -3.37 25.47
CA VAL A 51 1.27 -2.34 26.43
C VAL A 51 2.50 -2.83 27.19
N GLY A 52 3.45 -1.93 27.45
CA GLY A 52 4.69 -2.25 28.18
C GLY A 52 5.64 -3.17 27.40
N GLY A 53 6.73 -3.57 28.05
CA GLY A 53 7.75 -4.46 27.48
C GLY A 53 8.75 -3.78 26.52
N ALA A 54 9.94 -4.37 26.45
CA ALA A 54 10.98 -3.95 25.50
C ALA A 54 10.70 -4.47 24.08
N PRO A 55 11.17 -3.77 23.03
CA PRO A 55 11.15 -4.30 21.68
C PRO A 55 11.91 -5.63 21.60
N THR A 56 11.32 -6.62 20.92
CA THR A 56 11.96 -7.93 20.68
C THR A 56 12.79 -7.94 19.40
N SER A 57 12.49 -7.05 18.45
CA SER A 57 13.23 -6.91 17.19
C SER A 57 12.87 -5.58 16.51
N ILE A 58 13.58 -5.29 15.41
CA ILE A 58 13.32 -4.14 14.52
C ILE A 58 12.90 -4.66 13.16
N TRP A 59 11.81 -4.11 12.60
CA TRP A 59 11.38 -4.36 11.23
C TRP A 59 11.68 -3.14 10.35
N ASN A 60 12.60 -3.32 9.42
CA ASN A 60 13.02 -2.26 8.49
C ASN A 60 12.25 -2.36 7.17
N PHE A 61 11.65 -1.25 6.76
CA PHE A 61 10.94 -1.15 5.48
C PHE A 61 10.86 0.30 5.01
N ARG A 62 10.48 0.49 3.74
CA ARG A 62 10.08 1.79 3.22
C ARG A 62 8.57 1.91 3.37
N PHE A 63 8.10 2.92 4.08
CA PHE A 63 6.68 3.23 4.10
C PHE A 63 6.30 4.02 2.84
N LEU A 64 5.32 3.55 2.07
CA LEU A 64 4.76 4.23 0.90
C LEU A 64 3.38 4.80 1.27
N GLN A 65 3.28 6.12 1.39
CA GLN A 65 2.09 6.79 1.89
C GLN A 65 0.92 6.62 0.92
N TYR A 66 -0.27 6.35 1.46
CA TYR A 66 -1.54 6.52 0.74
C TYR A 66 -1.82 8.02 0.59
N VAL A 67 -2.13 8.46 -0.62
CA VAL A 67 -2.68 9.79 -0.86
C VAL A 67 -3.90 9.62 -1.75
N GLN A 68 -5.05 10.07 -1.24
CA GLN A 68 -6.32 10.00 -1.95
C GLN A 68 -6.25 10.76 -3.28
N GLY A 69 -6.72 10.13 -4.35
CA GLY A 69 -6.78 10.73 -5.69
C GLY A 69 -5.43 10.83 -6.41
N ALA A 70 -4.37 10.21 -5.87
CA ALA A 70 -3.03 10.29 -6.43
C ALA A 70 -2.33 8.93 -6.52
N VAL A 71 -1.36 8.83 -7.43
CA VAL A 71 -0.42 7.71 -7.47
C VAL A 71 0.84 8.10 -6.69
N THR A 72 1.09 7.47 -5.55
CA THR A 72 2.39 7.57 -4.88
C THR A 72 3.28 6.43 -5.37
N ASN A 73 4.60 6.67 -5.43
CA ASN A 73 5.55 5.63 -5.79
C ASN A 73 6.90 5.81 -5.12
N CYS A 74 7.64 4.72 -5.01
CA CYS A 74 9.01 4.70 -4.50
C CYS A 74 9.87 3.67 -5.26
N ARG A 75 11.17 3.68 -5.00
CA ARG A 75 12.06 2.59 -5.42
C ARG A 75 11.71 1.32 -4.66
N PHE A 76 11.89 0.18 -5.32
CA PHE A 76 11.75 -1.15 -4.72
C PHE A 76 13.13 -1.78 -4.54
N ASP A 77 13.97 -1.09 -3.76
CA ASP A 77 15.34 -1.49 -3.39
C ASP A 77 15.42 -2.14 -2.00
N GLN A 78 14.31 -2.14 -1.27
CA GLN A 78 14.13 -2.73 0.06
C GLN A 78 12.65 -3.07 0.25
N PRO A 79 12.26 -3.76 1.34
CA PRO A 79 10.85 -4.04 1.59
C PRO A 79 10.00 -2.77 1.65
N VAL A 80 8.78 -2.83 1.14
CA VAL A 80 7.85 -1.68 1.10
C VAL A 80 6.55 -2.04 1.80
N LEU A 81 6.15 -1.26 2.80
CA LEU A 81 4.81 -1.32 3.40
C LEU A 81 4.01 -0.10 2.94
N THR A 82 2.81 -0.31 2.41
CA THR A 82 1.95 0.81 2.01
C THR A 82 1.15 1.36 3.18
N GLY A 83 0.67 2.59 3.04
CA GLY A 83 -0.44 3.08 3.83
C GLY A 83 -1.73 2.26 3.62
N PRO A 84 -2.76 2.51 4.43
CA PRO A 84 -4.02 1.76 4.40
C PRO A 84 -4.67 1.79 3.01
N LEU A 85 -5.31 0.67 2.66
CA LEU A 85 -5.93 0.41 1.37
C LEU A 85 -7.44 0.29 1.57
N SER A 86 -8.19 1.15 0.88
CA SER A 86 -9.64 1.02 0.71
C SER A 86 -9.94 0.98 -0.79
N GLY A 87 -10.03 -0.23 -1.36
CA GLY A 87 -10.23 -0.42 -2.80
C GLY A 87 -9.03 -0.07 -3.70
N CYS A 88 -7.93 0.39 -3.12
CA CYS A 88 -6.74 0.83 -3.84
C CYS A 88 -5.96 -0.34 -4.47
N TRP A 89 -5.29 -0.08 -5.58
CA TRP A 89 -4.40 -1.04 -6.23
C TRP A 89 -2.94 -0.69 -5.99
N CYS A 90 -2.13 -1.70 -5.73
CA CYS A 90 -0.69 -1.57 -5.60
C CYS A 90 0.01 -2.37 -6.69
N PHE A 91 1.05 -1.78 -7.28
CA PHE A 91 1.78 -2.35 -8.42
C PHE A 91 3.27 -2.36 -8.16
N THR A 92 3.95 -3.40 -8.62
CA THR A 92 5.39 -3.37 -8.91
C THR A 92 5.58 -3.16 -10.41
N TYR A 93 6.63 -2.44 -10.79
CA TYR A 93 6.95 -2.18 -12.19
C TYR A 93 8.42 -1.81 -12.37
N MET A 94 8.89 -1.85 -13.61
CA MET A 94 10.19 -1.35 -14.03
C MET A 94 10.05 0.02 -14.69
N ARG A 95 10.97 0.93 -14.39
CA ARG A 95 11.15 2.19 -15.12
C ARG A 95 12.61 2.32 -15.52
N GLY A 96 12.91 2.07 -16.80
CA GLY A 96 14.27 1.73 -17.22
C GLY A 96 14.78 0.51 -16.42
N ALA A 97 15.98 0.60 -15.86
CA ALA A 97 16.54 -0.44 -14.99
C ALA A 97 16.07 -0.39 -13.52
N GLN A 98 15.24 0.59 -13.14
CA GLN A 98 14.84 0.79 -11.75
C GLN A 98 13.51 0.09 -11.45
N ARG A 99 13.54 -0.82 -10.48
CA ARG A 99 12.33 -1.41 -9.92
C ARG A 99 11.61 -0.44 -8.97
N ARG A 100 10.29 -0.39 -9.04
CA ARG A 100 9.45 0.54 -8.26
C ARG A 100 8.19 -0.13 -7.74
N VAL A 101 7.63 0.46 -6.69
CA VAL A 101 6.27 0.17 -6.19
C VAL A 101 5.43 1.43 -6.39
N ALA A 102 4.19 1.26 -6.86
CA ALA A 102 3.18 2.30 -6.93
C ALA A 102 1.97 1.91 -6.08
N HIS A 103 1.38 2.91 -5.44
CA HIS A 103 0.09 2.82 -4.77
C HIS A 103 -0.84 3.80 -5.48
N VAL A 104 -1.88 3.27 -6.13
CA VAL A 104 -2.92 4.03 -6.81
C VAL A 104 -4.04 4.31 -5.81
N GLY A 105 -4.03 5.50 -5.22
CA GLY A 105 -4.93 5.89 -4.15
C GLY A 105 -6.33 6.22 -4.65
N THR A 106 -7.22 5.23 -4.66
CA THR A 106 -8.65 5.42 -4.96
C THR A 106 -9.42 5.88 -3.72
N LEU A 107 -10.64 6.35 -3.94
CA LEU A 107 -11.64 6.68 -2.93
C LEU A 107 -12.48 5.44 -2.56
N VAL A 108 -13.25 5.53 -1.46
CA VAL A 108 -14.15 4.45 -0.99
C VAL A 108 -15.12 4.01 -2.08
N SER A 109 -15.57 4.95 -2.92
CA SER A 109 -16.27 4.61 -4.16
C SER A 109 -15.27 4.43 -5.31
N PRO A 110 -15.13 3.22 -5.88
CA PRO A 110 -14.24 2.94 -7.00
C PRO A 110 -14.63 3.69 -8.28
N ASP A 111 -15.86 4.22 -8.33
CA ASP A 111 -16.47 4.92 -9.48
C ASP A 111 -16.58 6.43 -9.26
N SER A 112 -16.06 6.94 -8.13
CA SER A 112 -15.90 8.39 -7.95
C SER A 112 -15.02 9.00 -9.04
N ALA A 113 -15.28 10.25 -9.40
CA ALA A 113 -14.54 10.96 -10.44
C ALA A 113 -13.03 10.99 -10.18
N GLU A 114 -12.63 11.09 -8.91
CA GLU A 114 -11.24 11.05 -8.47
C GLU A 114 -10.62 9.66 -8.65
N SER A 115 -11.35 8.60 -8.31
CA SER A 115 -10.92 7.21 -8.55
C SER A 115 -10.71 6.96 -10.04
N ILE A 116 -11.62 7.44 -10.90
CA ILE A 116 -11.50 7.35 -12.36
C ILE A 116 -10.29 8.15 -12.85
N LYS A 117 -10.12 9.39 -12.35
CA LYS A 117 -8.99 10.27 -12.71
C LYS A 117 -7.63 9.63 -12.39
N VAL A 118 -7.46 9.08 -11.18
CA VAL A 118 -6.17 8.48 -10.77
C VAL A 118 -5.89 7.17 -11.53
N LYS A 119 -6.93 6.36 -11.76
CA LYS A 119 -6.88 5.15 -12.59
C LYS A 119 -6.46 5.48 -14.02
N LYS A 120 -7.09 6.47 -14.64
CA LYS A 120 -6.75 6.96 -15.98
C LYS A 120 -5.32 7.51 -16.03
N ALA A 121 -4.90 8.29 -15.04
CA ALA A 121 -3.54 8.80 -14.95
C ALA A 121 -2.49 7.68 -14.89
N TRP A 122 -2.74 6.64 -14.09
CA TRP A 122 -1.88 5.45 -14.03
C TRP A 122 -1.85 4.70 -15.38
N SER A 123 -3.01 4.42 -15.97
CA SER A 123 -3.12 3.74 -17.27
C SER A 123 -2.42 4.50 -18.40
N SER A 124 -2.66 5.80 -18.51
CA SER A 124 -1.99 6.65 -19.50
C SER A 124 -0.48 6.70 -19.30
N ARG A 125 0.01 6.59 -18.05
CA ARG A 125 1.46 6.54 -17.77
C ARG A 125 2.08 5.25 -18.27
N ILE A 126 1.41 4.12 -18.06
CA ILE A 126 1.87 2.79 -18.52
C ILE A 126 1.89 2.74 -20.05
N ALA A 127 0.89 3.33 -20.70
CA ALA A 127 0.78 3.32 -22.17
C ALA A 127 1.84 4.18 -22.89
N LYS A 128 2.62 5.01 -22.17
CA LYS A 128 3.72 5.78 -22.78
C LYS A 128 4.81 4.84 -23.28
N ASN A 129 5.52 5.26 -24.33
CA ASN A 129 6.55 4.47 -25.02
C ASN A 129 7.44 3.69 -24.03
N PRO A 130 7.31 2.35 -23.98
CA PRO A 130 8.08 1.52 -23.05
C PRO A 130 9.59 1.57 -23.29
N ALA A 131 10.02 1.94 -24.50
CA ALA A 131 11.42 2.08 -24.87
C ALA A 131 12.07 3.38 -24.38
N ASP A 132 11.29 4.34 -23.85
CA ASP A 132 11.86 5.56 -23.27
C ASP A 132 12.63 5.22 -21.98
N PRO A 133 13.94 5.45 -21.89
CA PRO A 133 14.74 5.08 -20.72
C PRO A 133 14.40 5.92 -19.47
N ASN A 134 13.84 7.11 -19.65
CA ASN A 134 13.49 8.04 -18.58
C ASN A 134 12.03 7.86 -18.13
N THR A 135 11.16 7.46 -19.05
CA THR A 135 9.71 7.45 -18.80
C THR A 135 9.01 6.13 -19.08
N GLY A 136 9.61 5.19 -19.78
CA GLY A 136 9.03 3.90 -20.13
C GLY A 136 8.76 3.05 -18.89
N ILE A 137 7.56 2.49 -18.82
CA ILE A 137 7.14 1.58 -17.74
C ILE A 137 6.92 0.19 -18.34
N THR A 138 7.55 -0.82 -17.75
CA THR A 138 7.43 -2.23 -18.17
C THR A 138 7.21 -3.15 -16.96
N GLN A 139 6.89 -4.41 -17.23
CA GLN A 139 6.72 -5.47 -16.22
C GLN A 139 5.75 -5.09 -15.08
N VAL A 140 4.66 -4.41 -15.44
CA VAL A 140 3.65 -3.96 -14.48
C VAL A 140 2.87 -5.16 -13.98
N MET A 141 2.95 -5.40 -12.67
CA MET A 141 2.20 -6.43 -11.98
C MET A 141 1.61 -5.86 -10.70
N GLY A 142 0.36 -6.18 -10.36
CA GLY A 142 -0.29 -5.60 -9.19
C GLY A 142 -1.49 -6.40 -8.71
N ASN A 143 -2.03 -6.00 -7.57
CA ASN A 143 -3.30 -6.50 -7.05
C ASN A 143 -3.88 -5.51 -6.03
N ASN A 144 -5.12 -5.76 -5.61
CA ASN A 144 -5.80 -5.06 -4.54
C ASN A 144 -5.72 -5.89 -3.25
N ALA A 145 -4.94 -5.41 -2.27
CA ALA A 145 -4.72 -6.15 -1.04
C ALA A 145 -6.00 -6.29 -0.19
N ALA A 146 -6.90 -5.30 -0.25
CA ALA A 146 -8.18 -5.35 0.47
C ALA A 146 -9.07 -6.48 -0.07
N GLN A 147 -9.15 -6.63 -1.40
CA GLN A 147 -9.86 -7.75 -2.03
C GLN A 147 -9.26 -9.11 -1.67
N VAL A 148 -7.92 -9.22 -1.59
CA VAL A 148 -7.24 -10.46 -1.17
C VAL A 148 -7.49 -10.78 0.31
N MET A 149 -7.58 -9.78 1.17
CA MET A 149 -7.94 -9.98 2.58
C MET A 149 -9.40 -10.47 2.69
N GLY A 150 -10.30 -9.81 1.98
CA GLY A 150 -11.72 -10.14 1.91
C GLY A 150 -12.54 -9.48 3.03
N ASP A 151 -13.77 -9.08 2.71
CA ASP A 151 -14.65 -8.30 3.59
C ASP A 151 -15.12 -9.08 4.83
N ALA A 152 -15.22 -10.40 4.75
CA ALA A 152 -15.62 -11.22 5.89
C ALA A 152 -14.59 -11.14 7.02
N GLU A 153 -13.30 -11.08 6.69
CA GLU A 153 -12.23 -11.07 7.68
C GLU A 153 -12.10 -9.71 8.36
N THR A 154 -12.30 -8.63 7.61
CA THR A 154 -12.36 -7.28 8.18
C THR A 154 -13.59 -7.15 9.08
N HIS A 155 -14.77 -7.61 8.65
CA HIS A 155 -16.00 -7.57 9.45
C HIS A 155 -15.93 -8.40 10.74
N VAL A 156 -15.35 -9.61 10.71
CA VAL A 156 -15.17 -10.42 11.93
C VAL A 156 -14.31 -9.67 12.93
N LEU A 157 -13.22 -9.03 12.47
CA LEU A 157 -12.39 -8.23 13.35
C LEU A 157 -13.12 -7.00 13.91
N HIS A 158 -13.95 -6.32 13.10
CA HIS A 158 -14.79 -5.22 13.59
C HIS A 158 -15.67 -5.67 14.74
N GLY A 159 -16.30 -6.85 14.64
CA GLY A 159 -17.15 -7.40 15.69
C GLY A 159 -16.39 -7.82 16.96
N GLN A 160 -15.13 -8.24 16.84
CA GLN A 160 -14.31 -8.72 17.96
C GLN A 160 -13.62 -7.62 18.76
N ILE A 161 -13.19 -6.54 18.09
CA ILE A 161 -12.34 -5.52 18.73
C ILE A 161 -13.20 -4.51 19.51
N GLY A 162 -14.51 -4.42 19.25
CA GLY A 162 -15.43 -3.49 19.92
C GLY A 162 -15.03 -2.01 19.77
N GLY A 163 -14.03 -1.74 18.91
CA GLY A 163 -13.40 -0.44 18.71
C GLY A 163 -13.92 0.28 17.48
N SER A 164 -13.31 1.42 17.18
CA SER A 164 -13.70 2.22 16.03
C SER A 164 -13.41 1.48 14.74
N PRO A 165 -14.28 1.55 13.72
CA PRO A 165 -13.98 0.97 12.42
C PRO A 165 -12.71 1.55 11.76
N TYR A 166 -12.23 2.70 12.22
CA TYR A 166 -10.97 3.30 11.75
C TYR A 166 -9.71 2.63 12.29
N ASP A 167 -9.83 1.72 13.25
CA ASP A 167 -8.69 1.03 13.85
C ASP A 167 -8.20 -0.14 13.00
N ILE A 168 -9.03 -0.69 12.11
CA ILE A 168 -8.68 -1.82 11.23
C ILE A 168 -8.19 -1.30 9.88
N LYS A 169 -6.99 -1.73 9.48
CA LYS A 169 -6.33 -1.27 8.25
C LYS A 169 -5.75 -2.44 7.49
N VAL A 170 -6.02 -2.49 6.19
CA VAL A 170 -5.33 -3.40 5.26
C VAL A 170 -4.21 -2.63 4.56
N CYS A 171 -2.99 -3.17 4.55
CA CYS A 171 -1.84 -2.63 3.84
C CYS A 171 -1.30 -3.67 2.85
N ALA A 172 -0.61 -3.23 1.80
CA ALA A 172 0.21 -4.11 0.99
C ALA A 172 1.65 -4.08 1.50
N TYR A 173 2.29 -5.24 1.54
CA TYR A 173 3.73 -5.37 1.79
C TYR A 173 4.41 -6.04 0.61
N PHE A 174 5.56 -5.53 0.19
CA PHE A 174 6.33 -6.03 -0.94
C PHE A 174 7.77 -6.34 -0.51
N GLU A 175 8.26 -7.53 -0.82
CA GLU A 175 9.64 -7.95 -0.55
C GLU A 175 10.03 -9.06 -1.54
N ASN A 176 11.24 -9.01 -2.11
CA ASN A 176 11.80 -10.11 -2.92
C ASN A 176 10.88 -10.68 -4.02
N ASN A 177 10.21 -9.82 -4.81
CA ASN A 177 9.19 -10.21 -5.81
C ASN A 177 7.89 -10.79 -5.27
N GLN A 178 7.76 -10.93 -3.96
CA GLN A 178 6.55 -11.36 -3.30
C GLN A 178 5.78 -10.15 -2.77
N ALA A 179 4.48 -10.35 -2.63
CA ALA A 179 3.62 -9.36 -2.01
C ALA A 179 2.64 -10.02 -1.06
N TRP A 180 2.20 -9.28 -0.06
CA TRP A 180 1.27 -9.72 0.96
C TRP A 180 0.21 -8.65 1.22
N SER A 181 -0.99 -9.10 1.56
CA SER A 181 -2.00 -8.29 2.20
C SER A 181 -1.86 -8.45 3.71
N ILE A 182 -1.66 -7.34 4.42
CA ILE A 182 -1.46 -7.30 5.86
C ILE A 182 -2.66 -6.61 6.51
N LEU A 183 -3.36 -7.33 7.38
CA LEU A 183 -4.41 -6.79 8.22
C LEU A 183 -3.82 -6.35 9.54
N THR A 184 -4.10 -5.12 9.93
CA THR A 184 -3.65 -4.53 11.19
C THR A 184 -4.80 -3.94 11.97
N CYS A 185 -4.66 -3.87 13.30
CA CYS A 185 -5.56 -3.11 14.16
C CYS A 185 -4.80 -2.29 15.20
N ARG A 186 -5.45 -1.31 15.84
CA ARG A 186 -4.88 -0.62 17.02
C ARG A 186 -5.32 -1.33 18.29
N GLU A 187 -4.35 -1.59 19.17
CA GLU A 187 -4.57 -2.23 20.48
C GLU A 187 -3.47 -1.73 21.44
N GLY A 188 -3.86 -1.21 22.61
CA GLY A 188 -2.91 -0.72 23.62
C GLY A 188 -2.02 0.44 23.16
N GLY A 189 -2.45 1.23 22.18
CA GLY A 189 -1.65 2.33 21.60
C GLY A 189 -0.59 1.88 20.59
N ARG A 190 -0.52 0.58 20.28
CA ARG A 190 0.35 0.02 19.24
C ARG A 190 -0.49 -0.54 18.09
N THR A 191 0.17 -0.81 16.96
CA THR A 191 -0.47 -1.42 15.79
C THR A 191 -0.20 -2.92 15.82
N LYS A 192 -1.22 -3.76 15.96
CA LYS A 192 -1.08 -5.21 15.89
C LYS A 192 -1.14 -5.69 14.46
N ILE A 193 -0.26 -6.61 14.07
CA ILE A 193 -0.40 -7.36 12.82
C ILE A 193 -1.29 -8.56 13.10
N VAL A 194 -2.50 -8.53 12.58
CA VAL A 194 -3.51 -9.55 12.88
C VAL A 194 -3.40 -10.71 11.91
N LYS A 195 -3.12 -10.41 10.64
CA LYS A 195 -3.06 -11.41 9.59
C LYS A 195 -2.17 -10.96 8.46
N ALA A 196 -1.49 -11.90 7.82
CA ALA A 196 -0.78 -11.69 6.57
C ALA A 196 -1.16 -12.79 5.59
N LYS A 197 -1.59 -12.41 4.39
CA LYS A 197 -1.92 -13.34 3.29
C LYS A 197 -1.02 -13.07 2.10
N PRO A 198 -0.49 -14.10 1.41
CA PRO A 198 0.12 -13.90 0.11
C PRO A 198 -0.84 -13.16 -0.83
N MET A 199 -0.33 -12.12 -1.49
CA MET A 199 -1.07 -11.31 -2.47
C MET A 199 -0.47 -11.60 -3.85
N PRO A 200 -1.04 -12.56 -4.62
CA PRO A 200 -0.52 -12.90 -5.93
C PRO A 200 -0.63 -11.68 -6.85
N LEU A 201 0.48 -11.30 -7.48
CA LEU A 201 0.50 -10.17 -8.41
C LEU A 201 0.03 -10.66 -9.79
N VAL A 202 -0.94 -9.97 -10.36
CA VAL A 202 -1.43 -10.25 -11.72
C VAL A 202 -0.83 -9.25 -12.71
N THR A 203 -0.72 -9.65 -13.97
CA THR A 203 -0.23 -8.76 -15.03
C THR A 203 -1.14 -7.55 -15.20
N TRP A 204 -0.60 -6.46 -15.77
CA TRP A 204 -1.39 -5.28 -16.11
C TRP A 204 -2.63 -5.59 -16.95
N GLN A 205 -2.50 -6.45 -17.97
CA GLN A 205 -3.62 -6.87 -18.81
C GLN A 205 -4.75 -7.50 -17.97
N ARG A 206 -4.40 -8.36 -17.00
CA ARG A 206 -5.39 -8.96 -16.10
C ARG A 206 -5.98 -7.92 -15.13
N ALA A 207 -5.15 -7.03 -14.60
CA ALA A 207 -5.61 -5.93 -13.75
C ALA A 207 -6.62 -5.03 -14.48
N GLN A 208 -6.39 -4.74 -15.77
CA GLN A 208 -7.29 -3.92 -16.59
C GLN A 208 -8.69 -4.50 -16.76
N GLN A 209 -8.80 -5.83 -16.85
CA GLN A 209 -10.09 -6.51 -16.94
C GLN A 209 -10.93 -6.35 -15.66
N VAL A 210 -10.27 -6.24 -14.50
CA VAL A 210 -10.92 -6.14 -13.19
C VAL A 210 -11.17 -4.69 -12.79
N LEU A 211 -10.31 -3.77 -13.23
CA LEU A 211 -10.35 -2.36 -12.82
C LEU A 211 -11.47 -1.53 -13.48
N THR A 212 -12.15 -2.07 -14.51
CA THR A 212 -13.18 -1.42 -15.32
C THR A 212 -12.88 0.07 -15.50
N PHE A 213 -11.87 0.37 -16.31
CA PHE A 213 -11.53 1.74 -16.70
C PHE A 213 -12.60 2.27 -17.68
N ALA A 214 -13.77 2.66 -17.19
CA ALA A 214 -14.73 3.47 -17.94
C ALA A 214 -14.30 4.95 -17.90
#